data_AF-A0A7V3W1S9-F1
#
_entry.id   AF-A0A7V3W1S9-F1
#
_cell.length_a   1.000
_cell.length_b   1.000
_cell.length_c   1.000
_cell.angle_alpha   90.00
_cell.angle_beta   90.00
_cell.angle_gamma   90.00
#
_symmetry.space_group_name_H-M   'P 1'
#
loop_
_entity.id
_entity.type
_entity.pdbx_description
1 polymer ?
#
loop_
_entity_poly.entity_id
_entity_poly.type
_entity_poly.pdbx_seq_one_letter_code
_entity_poly.pdbx_strand_id
1 'polypeptide(L)'
;MSGQVHIEVSLWFWFGFIIFVVLMLGLDLFVVNRKAHVVKLKEALGWVGVWVFLALVFNLGVWRFEGSGKALEFLTAYLVEYSLSVDNLFVFLLIFGYFHIPKNFEH
;
A
#
# COMPACT_ATOMS: atom_id res chain seq x y z
N MET A 1 -29.68 -25.87 -13.48
CA MET A 1 -29.88 -24.46 -13.06
C MET A 1 -28.57 -23.73 -13.35
N SER A 2 -28.50 -23.15 -14.55
CA SER A 2 -27.32 -22.48 -15.11
C SER A 2 -26.96 -21.23 -14.30
N GLY A 3 -25.69 -21.16 -13.91
CA GLY A 3 -25.13 -20.06 -13.15
C GLY A 3 -25.29 -18.71 -13.84
N GLN A 4 -25.73 -17.73 -13.06
CA GLN A 4 -25.51 -16.33 -13.32
C GLN A 4 -25.01 -15.70 -12.02
N VAL A 5 -23.69 -15.74 -11.85
CA VAL A 5 -23.02 -14.86 -10.90
C VAL A 5 -23.08 -13.48 -11.53
N HIS A 6 -24.05 -12.67 -11.09
CA HIS A 6 -24.07 -11.25 -11.41
C HIS A 6 -22.89 -10.61 -10.69
N ILE A 7 -21.78 -10.42 -11.42
CA ILE A 7 -20.72 -9.52 -10.98
C ILE A 7 -21.28 -8.11 -11.17
N GLU A 8 -21.96 -7.58 -10.15
CA GLU A 8 -22.63 -6.25 -10.18
C GLU A 8 -21.65 -5.07 -10.20
N VAL A 9 -20.35 -5.34 -10.09
CA VAL A 9 -19.30 -4.33 -10.28
C VAL A 9 -19.06 -4.15 -11.77
N SER A 10 -19.59 -3.05 -12.32
CA SER A 10 -19.41 -2.66 -13.72
C SER A 10 -17.91 -2.69 -14.08
N LEU A 11 -17.56 -3.32 -15.20
CA LEU A 11 -16.19 -3.33 -15.74
C LEU A 11 -15.58 -1.92 -15.84
N TRP A 12 -16.42 -0.89 -15.97
CA TRP A 12 -16.02 0.50 -15.96
C TRP A 12 -15.39 0.94 -14.62
N PHE A 13 -15.86 0.43 -13.48
CA PHE A 13 -15.28 0.74 -12.18
C PHE A 13 -13.85 0.20 -12.07
N TRP A 14 -13.61 -1.01 -12.60
CA TRP A 14 -12.28 -1.62 -12.69
C TRP A 14 -11.32 -0.81 -13.56
N PHE A 15 -11.78 -0.35 -14.71
CA PHE A 15 -10.97 0.53 -15.57
C PHE A 15 -10.65 1.87 -14.89
N GLY A 16 -11.63 2.48 -14.20
CA GLY A 16 -11.40 3.69 -13.41
C GLY A 16 -10.40 3.48 -12.27
N PHE A 17 -10.51 2.36 -11.56
CA PHE A 17 -9.58 1.98 -10.51
C PHE A 17 -8.15 1.78 -11.03
N ILE A 18 -7.98 1.02 -12.12
CA ILE A 18 -6.67 0.78 -12.73
C ILE A 18 -6.05 2.10 -13.20
N ILE A 19 -6.81 2.98 -13.86
CA ILE A 19 -6.33 4.29 -14.31
C ILE A 19 -5.88 5.15 -13.12
N PHE A 20 -6.67 5.16 -12.05
CA PHE A 20 -6.32 5.87 -10.83
C PHE A 20 -5.00 5.35 -10.22
N VAL A 21 -4.86 4.03 -10.10
CA VAL A 21 -3.65 3.38 -9.59
C VAL A 21 -2.43 3.69 -10.46
N VAL A 22 -2.56 3.61 -11.79
CA VAL A 22 -1.46 3.89 -12.72
C VAL A 22 -1.04 5.36 -12.68
N LEU A 23 -1.98 6.29 -12.61
CA LEU A 23 -1.68 7.72 -12.45
C LEU A 23 -0.94 7.99 -11.14
N MET A 24 -1.39 7.37 -10.06
CA MET A 24 -0.83 7.56 -8.73
C MET A 24 0.58 6.96 -8.63
N LEU A 25 0.81 5.78 -9.20
CA LEU A 25 2.15 5.18 -9.37
C LEU A 25 3.07 6.02 -10.25
N GLY A 26 2.55 6.59 -11.34
CA GLY A 26 3.31 7.47 -12.22
C GLY A 26 3.77 8.74 -11.50
N LEU A 27 2.89 9.35 -10.70
CA LEU A 27 3.23 10.48 -9.84
C LEU A 27 4.30 10.11 -8.81
N ASP A 28 4.15 8.94 -8.17
CA ASP A 28 5.08 8.48 -7.15
C ASP A 28 6.49 8.26 -7.74
N LEU A 29 6.59 7.53 -8.85
CA LEU A 29 7.85 7.30 -9.56
C LEU A 29 8.51 8.59 -10.08
N PHE A 30 7.73 9.56 -10.53
CA PHE A 30 8.26 10.77 -11.17
C PHE A 30 8.65 11.87 -10.18
N VAL A 31 7.93 11.98 -9.06
CA VAL A 31 8.13 13.05 -8.07
C VAL A 31 9.02 12.59 -6.91
N VAL A 32 8.93 11.33 -6.49
CA VAL A 32 9.56 10.84 -5.25
C VAL A 32 10.99 10.36 -5.46
N ASN A 33 11.31 9.75 -6.61
CA ASN A 33 12.62 9.15 -6.86
C ASN A 33 13.75 10.15 -7.23
N ARG A 34 13.55 11.46 -7.07
CA ARG A 34 14.52 12.46 -7.55
C ARG A 34 15.77 12.62 -6.68
N LYS A 35 15.83 12.09 -5.46
CA LYS A 35 17.01 12.24 -4.58
C LYS A 35 17.26 10.98 -3.74
N ALA A 36 18.28 10.22 -4.13
CA ALA A 36 18.88 9.17 -3.32
C ALA A 36 19.57 9.80 -2.10
N HIS A 37 18.85 9.93 -0.99
CA HIS A 37 19.41 10.25 0.31
C HIS A 37 19.09 9.12 1.27
N VAL A 38 19.99 8.86 2.23
CA VAL A 38 19.77 7.87 3.28
C VAL A 38 18.52 8.28 4.05
N VAL A 39 17.42 7.57 3.82
CA VAL A 39 16.11 7.90 4.39
C VAL A 39 16.23 7.77 5.90
N LYS A 40 16.20 8.91 6.60
CA LYS A 40 16.21 8.92 8.07
C LYS A 40 14.92 8.28 8.56
N LEU A 41 14.94 7.65 9.74
CA LEU A 41 13.76 7.00 10.35
C LEU A 41 12.50 7.90 10.34
N LYS A 42 12.69 9.22 10.54
CA LYS A 42 11.60 10.23 10.51
C LYS A 42 10.97 10.39 9.12
N GLU A 43 11.79 10.31 8.07
CA GLU A 43 11.34 10.42 6.69
C GLU A 43 10.65 9.12 6.25
N ALA A 44 11.19 7.96 6.64
CA ALA A 44 10.57 6.66 6.39
C ALA A 44 9.18 6.55 7.03
N LEU A 45 9.04 6.98 8.30
CA LEU A 45 7.73 7.05 8.97
C LEU A 45 6.76 8.01 8.27
N GLY A 46 7.27 9.13 7.75
CA GLY A 46 6.49 10.07 6.93
C GLY A 46 5.94 9.41 5.67
N TRP A 47 6.78 8.67 4.95
CA TRP A 47 6.38 7.91 3.77
C TRP A 47 5.33 6.85 4.08
N VAL A 48 5.54 6.04 5.11
CA VAL A 48 4.55 5.05 5.57
C VAL A 48 3.22 5.73 5.90
N GLY A 49 3.25 6.88 6.60
CA GLY A 49 2.06 7.66 6.91
C GLY A 49 1.31 8.14 5.67
N VAL A 50 2.01 8.60 4.63
CA VAL A 50 1.41 9.02 3.36
C VAL A 50 0.69 7.84 2.67
N TRP A 51 1.34 6.68 2.61
CA TRP A 51 0.76 5.48 1.98
C TRP A 51 -0.46 4.94 2.74
N VAL A 52 -0.38 4.88 4.07
CA VAL A 52 -1.52 4.49 4.92
C VAL A 52 -2.66 5.48 4.75
N PHE A 53 -2.37 6.79 4.76
CA PHE A 53 -3.38 7.83 4.56
C PHE A 53 -4.10 7.68 3.21
N LEU A 54 -3.35 7.44 2.13
CA LEU A 54 -3.94 7.23 0.82
C LEU A 54 -4.84 5.98 0.78
N ALA A 55 -4.41 4.87 1.38
CA ALA A 55 -5.22 3.66 1.48
C ALA A 55 -6.54 3.92 2.24
N LEU A 56 -6.50 4.72 3.30
CA LEU A 56 -7.70 5.12 4.04
C LEU A 56 -8.62 6.05 3.24
N VAL A 57 -8.06 7.01 2.48
CA VAL A 57 -8.85 7.87 1.57
C VAL A 57 -9.53 7.03 0.49
N PHE A 58 -8.82 6.05 -0.08
CA PHE A 58 -9.40 5.12 -1.04
C PHE A 58 -10.53 4.28 -0.41
N ASN A 59 -10.32 3.76 0.81
CA ASN A 59 -11.34 3.04 1.56
C ASN A 59 -12.60 3.89 1.82
N LEU A 60 -12.43 5.19 2.10
CA LEU A 60 -13.54 6.14 2.24
C LEU A 60 -14.31 6.32 0.93
N GLY A 61 -13.60 6.29 -0.21
CA GLY A 61 -14.19 6.24 -1.54
C GLY A 61 -15.03 4.98 -1.75
N VAL A 62 -14.46 3.80 -1.45
CA VAL A 62 -15.19 2.52 -1.50
C VAL A 62 -16.44 2.56 -0.62
N TRP A 63 -16.34 3.11 0.59
CA TRP A 63 -17.48 3.28 1.49
C TRP A 63 -18.61 4.12 0.86
N ARG A 64 -18.25 5.15 0.10
CA ARG A 64 -19.22 6.03 -0.55
C ARG A 64 -19.88 5.44 -1.80
N PHE A 65 -19.21 4.55 -2.53
CA PHE A 65 -19.70 3.96 -3.78
C PHE A 65 -20.33 2.57 -3.58
N GLU A 66 -19.70 1.70 -2.80
CA GLU A 66 -20.05 0.28 -2.64
C GLU A 66 -20.63 -0.03 -1.23
N GLY A 67 -20.64 0.95 -0.32
CA GLY A 67 -21.21 0.83 1.02
C GLY A 67 -20.23 0.28 2.07
N SER A 68 -20.73 0.12 3.30
CA SER A 68 -19.93 -0.25 4.48
C SER A 68 -19.38 -1.68 4.43
N GLY A 69 -20.09 -2.63 3.83
CA GLY A 69 -19.63 -4.02 3.74
C GLY A 69 -18.32 -4.15 2.95
N LYS A 70 -18.29 -3.59 1.74
CA LYS A 70 -17.10 -3.65 0.86
C LYS A 70 -15.94 -2.80 1.36
N ALA A 71 -16.21 -1.67 2.00
CA ALA A 71 -15.17 -0.89 2.66
C ALA A 71 -14.52 -1.65 3.83
N LEU A 72 -15.33 -2.37 4.63
CA LEU A 72 -14.79 -3.18 5.74
C LEU A 72 -13.96 -4.35 5.20
N GLU A 73 -14.43 -5.05 4.16
CA GLU A 73 -13.66 -6.09 3.47
C GLU A 73 -12.31 -5.55 2.96
N PHE A 74 -12.31 -4.40 2.28
CA PHE A 74 -11.08 -3.77 1.78
C PHE A 74 -10.12 -3.40 2.92
N LEU A 75 -10.61 -2.74 3.96
CA LEU A 75 -9.80 -2.30 5.08
C LEU A 75 -9.22 -3.51 5.85
N THR A 76 -10.03 -4.54 6.08
CA THR A 76 -9.57 -5.76 6.74
C THR A 76 -8.50 -6.47 5.90
N ALA A 77 -8.72 -6.61 4.59
CA ALA A 77 -7.71 -7.19 3.70
C ALA A 77 -6.41 -6.38 3.72
N TYR A 78 -6.50 -5.05 3.59
CA TYR A 78 -5.36 -4.14 3.65
C TYR A 78 -4.56 -4.29 4.96
N LEU A 79 -5.24 -4.33 6.12
CA LEU A 79 -4.57 -4.48 7.41
C LEU A 79 -3.90 -5.85 7.58
N VAL A 80 -4.53 -6.91 7.10
CA VAL A 80 -3.96 -8.27 7.15
C VAL A 80 -2.69 -8.35 6.31
N GLU A 81 -2.73 -7.83 5.08
CA GLU A 81 -1.56 -7.79 4.18
C GLU A 81 -0.44 -6.90 4.74
N TYR A 82 -0.80 -5.74 5.30
CA TYR A 82 0.16 -4.83 5.93
C TYR A 82 0.82 -5.49 7.16
N SER A 83 0.05 -6.16 8.01
CA SER A 83 0.56 -6.86 9.19
C SER A 83 1.54 -7.97 8.82
N LEU A 84 1.25 -8.76 7.78
CA LEU A 84 2.16 -9.80 7.26
C LEU A 84 3.47 -9.19 6.72
N SER A 85 3.40 -8.03 6.07
CA SER A 85 4.57 -7.32 5.56
C SER A 85 5.44 -6.75 6.69
N VAL A 86 4.82 -6.25 7.76
CA VAL A 86 5.52 -5.73 8.95
C VAL A 86 6.19 -6.84 9.75
N ASP A 87 5.57 -8.00 9.89
CA ASP A 87 6.17 -9.17 10.54
C ASP A 87 7.47 -9.59 9.83
N ASN A 88 7.43 -9.63 8.49
CA ASN A 88 8.61 -9.89 7.67
C ASN A 88 9.71 -8.83 7.85
N LEU A 89 9.36 -7.53 7.88
CA LEU A 89 10.32 -6.46 8.13
C LEU A 89 11.00 -6.57 9.50
N PHE A 90 10.25 -6.93 10.54
CA PHE A 90 10.78 -7.07 11.89
C PHE A 90 11.84 -8.17 11.98
N VAL A 91 11.58 -9.32 11.34
CA VAL A 91 12.55 -10.42 11.25
C VAL A 91 13.84 -9.95 10.57
N PHE A 92 13.75 -9.21 9.45
CA PHE A 92 14.94 -8.68 8.78
C PHE A 92 15.73 -7.69 9.64
N LEU A 93 15.05 -6.79 10.35
CA LEU A 93 15.70 -5.85 11.27
C LEU A 93 16.44 -6.56 12.41
N LEU A 94 15.86 -7.62 12.97
CA LEU A 94 16.51 -8.45 13.99
C LEU A 94 17.74 -9.15 13.44
N ILE A 95 17.66 -9.73 12.24
CA ILE A 95 18.79 -10.41 11.58
C ILE A 95 19.93 -9.42 11.32
N PHE A 96 19.66 -8.28 10.70
CA PHE A 96 20.69 -7.27 10.43
C PHE A 96 21.28 -6.66 11.71
N GLY A 97 20.47 -6.49 12.76
CA GLY A 97 20.93 -6.08 14.08
C GLY A 97 21.83 -7.11 14.75
N TYR A 98 21.48 -8.40 14.67
CA TYR A 98 22.25 -9.50 15.25
C TYR A 98 23.65 -9.63 14.62
N PHE A 99 23.72 -9.56 13.29
CA PHE A 99 25.00 -9.70 12.57
C PHE A 99 25.89 -8.45 12.60
N HIS A 100 25.46 -7.34 13.24
CA HIS A 100 26.24 -6.10 13.40
C HIS A 100 27.04 -5.73 12.14
N ILE A 101 26.41 -5.78 10.96
CA ILE A 101 27.10 -5.50 9.70
C ILE A 101 27.69 -4.08 9.80
N PRO A 102 29.02 -3.91 9.82
CA PRO A 102 29.62 -2.60 9.99
C PRO A 102 29.22 -1.70 8.81
N LYS A 103 28.80 -0.47 9.11
CA LYS A 103 28.26 0.56 8.19
C LYS A 103 29.26 1.10 7.14
N ASN A 104 30.22 0.29 6.69
CA ASN A 104 31.37 0.75 5.91
C ASN A 104 31.29 0.41 4.41
N PHE A 105 30.21 -0.23 3.93
CA PHE A 105 30.07 -0.59 2.51
C PHE A 105 28.62 -0.44 1.99
N GLU A 106 27.92 0.62 2.38
CA GLU A 106 26.70 1.04 1.66
C GLU A 106 27.12 2.00 0.53
N HIS A 107 27.23 1.48 -0.70
CA HIS A 107 27.15 2.25 -1.95
C HIS A 107 25.87 1.86 -2.68
#